data_AF-A0A4Q7EEH0-F1
#
_entry.id   AF-A0A4Q7EEH0-F1
#
_cell.length_a   1.000
_cell.length_b   1.000
_cell.length_c   1.000
_cell.angle_alpha   90.00
_cell.angle_beta   90.00
_cell.angle_gamma   90.00
#
_symmetry.space_group_name_H-M   'P 1'
#
loop_
_entity.id
_entity.type
_entity.pdbx_description
1 polymer ?
#
loop_
_entity_poly.entity_id
_entity_poly.type
_entity_poly.pdbx_seq_one_letter_code
_entity_poly.pdbx_strand_id
1 'polypeptide(L)'
;MAEKPDYEGLVSYLMKPFLDSPEALKTDIERVTGKSRVTLRVAFSPEDRGRMFGRGGRNIQAIRTVLQATAALYDERVSLDVYGESAHKSRNDDEGGGSRRRRPPRRGGDRPAPPRKK
;
A
#
# COMPACT_ATOMS: atom_id res chain seq x y z
N MET A 1 -26.88 3.34 -2.04
CA MET A 1 -26.06 2.23 -2.56
C MET A 1 -24.80 2.88 -3.08
N ALA A 2 -23.65 2.64 -2.45
CA ALA A 2 -22.41 3.24 -2.93
C ALA A 2 -22.07 2.55 -4.26
N GLU A 3 -22.14 3.31 -5.35
CA GLU A 3 -21.76 2.86 -6.67
C GLU A 3 -20.30 2.40 -6.63
N LYS A 4 -19.97 1.32 -7.34
CA LYS A 4 -18.62 0.72 -7.31
C LYS A 4 -17.58 1.81 -7.58
N PRO A 5 -16.51 1.90 -6.78
CA PRO A 5 -15.49 2.91 -6.98
C PRO A 5 -14.84 2.72 -8.36
N ASP A 6 -14.78 3.81 -9.11
CA ASP A 6 -14.05 3.86 -10.37
C ASP A 6 -12.55 3.99 -10.10
N TYR A 7 -11.91 2.84 -9.87
CA TYR A 7 -10.47 2.78 -9.68
C TYR A 7 -9.70 3.16 -10.95
N GLU A 8 -10.27 2.95 -12.14
CA GLU A 8 -9.61 3.29 -13.41
C GLU A 8 -9.50 4.80 -13.56
N GLY A 9 -10.63 5.50 -13.42
CA GLY A 9 -10.68 6.95 -13.46
C GLY A 9 -9.78 7.60 -12.40
N LEU A 10 -9.78 7.05 -11.19
CA LEU A 10 -8.92 7.53 -10.10
C LEU A 10 -7.43 7.36 -10.43
N VAL A 11 -7.01 6.18 -10.89
CA VAL A 11 -5.61 5.95 -11.27
C VAL A 11 -5.21 6.83 -12.45
N SER A 12 -6.05 6.91 -13.47
CA SER A 12 -5.81 7.77 -14.63
C SER A 12 -5.62 9.22 -14.20
N TYR A 13 -6.47 9.73 -13.32
CA TYR A 13 -6.38 11.09 -12.79
C TYR A 13 -5.09 11.32 -11.99
N LEU A 14 -4.72 10.38 -11.13
CA LEU A 14 -3.52 10.50 -10.29
C LEU A 14 -2.22 10.35 -11.11
N MET A 15 -2.21 9.52 -12.14
CA MET A 15 -0.99 9.21 -12.90
C MET A 15 -0.74 10.18 -14.06
N LYS A 16 -1.78 10.67 -14.74
CA LYS A 16 -1.69 11.64 -15.85
C LYS A 16 -0.69 12.79 -15.62
N PRO A 17 -0.68 13.50 -14.46
CA PRO A 17 0.24 14.63 -14.26
C PRO A 17 1.73 14.23 -14.20
N PHE A 18 2.05 12.94 -14.05
CA PHE A 18 3.44 12.45 -13.99
C PHE A 18 3.97 11.96 -15.34
N LEU A 19 3.11 11.82 -16.34
CA LEU A 19 3.45 11.27 -17.66
C LEU A 19 3.66 12.40 -18.66
N ASP A 20 4.70 12.31 -19.48
CA ASP A 20 4.85 13.19 -20.66
C ASP A 20 3.78 12.87 -21.71
N SER A 21 3.51 11.57 -21.87
CA SER A 21 2.58 11.04 -22.85
C SER A 21 1.47 10.29 -22.14
N PRO A 22 0.38 10.97 -21.72
CA PRO A 22 -0.73 10.34 -21.00
C PRO A 22 -1.44 9.26 -21.83
N GLU A 23 -1.30 9.30 -23.16
CA GLU A 23 -1.79 8.28 -24.10
C GLU A 23 -1.04 6.94 -24.03
N ALA A 24 0.19 6.93 -23.52
CA ALA A 24 0.97 5.71 -23.32
C ALA A 24 0.55 4.93 -22.06
N LEU A 25 -0.32 5.51 -21.22
CA LEU A 25 -0.84 4.86 -20.02
C LEU A 25 -1.84 3.77 -20.41
N LYS A 26 -1.50 2.53 -20.06
CA LYS A 26 -2.39 1.38 -20.13
C LYS A 26 -2.73 0.90 -18.74
N THR A 27 -4.03 0.82 -18.46
CA THR A 27 -4.61 0.35 -17.20
C THR A 27 -5.36 -0.94 -17.45
N ASP A 28 -5.14 -1.94 -16.61
CA ASP A 28 -5.88 -3.20 -16.61
C ASP A 28 -6.35 -3.49 -15.18
N ILE A 29 -7.63 -3.84 -15.04
CA ILE A 29 -8.25 -4.06 -13.74
C ILE A 29 -8.74 -5.50 -13.67
N GLU A 30 -8.11 -6.29 -12.81
CA GLU A 30 -8.50 -7.65 -12.53
C GLU A 30 -9.29 -7.67 -11.21
N ARG A 31 -10.60 -7.91 -11.31
CA ARG A 31 -11.49 -8.09 -10.15
C ARG A 31 -11.70 -9.58 -9.93
N VAL A 32 -11.34 -10.08 -8.75
CA VAL A 32 -11.57 -11.48 -8.39
C VAL A 32 -12.95 -11.59 -7.73
N THR A 33 -13.93 -12.08 -8.49
CA THR A 33 -15.29 -12.32 -8.02
C THR A 33 -15.26 -13.32 -6.85
N GLY A 34 -15.52 -12.84 -5.63
CA GLY A 34 -15.58 -13.66 -4.41
C GLY A 34 -14.55 -13.36 -3.32
N LYS A 35 -13.56 -12.49 -3.55
CA LYS A 35 -12.53 -12.15 -2.53
C LYS A 35 -12.45 -10.66 -2.15
N SER A 36 -13.42 -9.84 -2.52
CA SER A 36 -13.40 -8.36 -2.36
C SER A 36 -12.02 -7.77 -2.71
N ARG A 37 -11.33 -8.36 -3.68
CA ARG A 37 -9.94 -8.05 -4.02
C ARG A 37 -9.88 -7.58 -5.46
N VAL A 38 -9.25 -6.43 -5.64
CA VAL A 38 -9.04 -5.77 -6.92
C VAL A 38 -7.55 -5.62 -7.15
N THR A 39 -7.07 -6.07 -8.29
CA THR A 39 -5.69 -5.89 -8.72
C THR A 39 -5.69 -4.93 -9.91
N LEU A 40 -4.97 -3.82 -9.78
CA LEU A 40 -4.76 -2.86 -10.85
C LEU A 40 -3.36 -3.05 -11.40
N ARG A 41 -3.27 -3.29 -12.70
CA ARG A 41 -2.02 -3.34 -13.43
C ARG A 41 -1.90 -2.08 -14.28
N VAL A 42 -0.75 -1.43 -14.20
CA VAL A 42 -0.47 -0.22 -14.98
C VAL A 42 0.82 -0.36 -15.76
N ALA A 43 0.80 0.07 -17.02
CA ALA A 43 1.95 0.16 -17.90
C ALA A 43 2.02 1.57 -18.49
N PHE A 44 3.22 2.12 -18.60
CA PHE A 44 3.50 3.43 -19.17
C PHE A 44 4.95 3.43 -19.66
N SER A 45 5.35 4.51 -20.36
CA SER A 45 6.67 4.63 -20.95
C SER A 45 7.80 4.57 -19.90
N PRO A 46 8.92 3.89 -20.18
CA PRO A 46 10.04 3.80 -19.24
C PRO A 46 10.66 5.16 -18.90
N GLU A 47 10.52 6.16 -19.78
CA GLU A 47 10.99 7.53 -19.57
C GLU A 47 10.24 8.25 -18.45
N ASP A 48 8.95 7.95 -18.28
CA ASP A 48 8.12 8.54 -17.22
C ASP A 48 8.30 7.85 -15.86
N ARG A 49 8.96 6.68 -15.85
CA ARG A 49 9.15 5.87 -14.65
C ARG A 49 9.81 6.63 -13.51
N GLY A 50 10.85 7.41 -13.80
CA GLY A 50 11.55 8.18 -12.78
C GLY A 50 10.64 9.20 -12.09
N ARG A 51 9.79 9.88 -12.87
CA ARG A 51 8.83 10.88 -12.36
C ARG A 51 7.69 10.22 -11.61
N MET A 52 7.16 9.12 -12.16
CA MET A 52 6.01 8.41 -11.59
C MET A 52 6.36 7.73 -10.25
N PHE A 53 7.49 7.02 -10.16
CA PHE A 53 7.93 6.44 -8.89
C PHE A 53 8.39 7.51 -7.90
N GLY A 54 9.04 8.57 -8.40
CA GLY A 54 9.66 9.61 -7.59
C GLY A 54 10.87 9.10 -6.79
N ARG A 55 11.53 10.00 -6.06
CA ARG A 55 12.69 9.65 -5.21
C ARG A 55 12.28 8.63 -4.14
N GLY A 56 12.83 7.43 -4.23
CA GLY A 56 12.58 6.34 -3.29
C GLY A 56 11.18 5.76 -3.32
N GLY A 57 10.44 5.91 -4.44
CA GLY A 57 9.10 5.33 -4.57
C GLY A 57 7.99 6.05 -3.80
N ARG A 58 8.25 7.25 -3.28
CA ARG A 58 7.26 7.98 -2.46
C ARG A 58 5.99 8.32 -3.23
N ASN A 59 6.10 8.61 -4.52
CA ASN A 59 4.97 9.03 -5.33
C ASN A 59 4.03 7.84 -5.61
N ILE A 60 4.59 6.70 -6.04
CA ILE A 60 3.81 5.46 -6.20
C ILE A 60 3.20 4.99 -4.87
N GLN A 61 3.91 5.19 -3.74
CA GLN A 61 3.39 4.85 -2.42
C GLN A 61 2.20 5.72 -2.03
N ALA A 62 2.24 7.03 -2.32
CA ALA A 62 1.10 7.92 -2.08
C ALA A 62 -0.13 7.51 -2.89
N ILE A 63 0.06 7.16 -4.18
CA ILE A 63 -1.01 6.65 -5.04
C ILE A 63 -1.61 5.36 -4.44
N ARG A 64 -0.77 4.42 -3.99
CA ARG A 64 -1.22 3.19 -3.31
C ARG A 64 -2.06 3.49 -2.06
N THR A 65 -1.63 4.43 -1.23
CA THR A 65 -2.38 4.82 -0.03
C THR A 65 -3.75 5.39 -0.37
N VAL A 66 -3.87 6.22 -1.41
CA VAL A 66 -5.17 6.75 -1.85
C VAL A 66 -6.10 5.64 -2.35
N LEU A 67 -5.58 4.70 -3.13
CA LEU A 67 -6.35 3.54 -3.58
C LEU A 67 -6.82 2.69 -2.40
N GLN A 68 -5.92 2.38 -1.46
CA GLN A 68 -6.23 1.61 -0.25
C GLN A 68 -7.28 2.30 0.62
N ALA A 69 -7.15 3.62 0.83
CA ALA A 69 -8.13 4.40 1.59
C ALA A 69 -9.50 4.37 0.91
N THR A 70 -9.54 4.47 -0.42
CA THR A 70 -10.79 4.34 -1.19
C THR A 70 -11.37 2.96 -1.02
N ALA A 71 -10.58 1.89 -1.22
CA ALA A 71 -11.04 0.52 -1.11
C ALA A 71 -11.56 0.16 0.31
N ALA A 72 -10.92 0.71 1.35
CA ALA A 72 -11.36 0.55 2.74
C ALA A 72 -12.77 1.11 3.00
N LEU A 73 -13.20 2.14 2.26
CA LEU A 73 -14.57 2.67 2.35
C LEU A 73 -15.62 1.68 1.80
N TYR A 74 -15.19 0.75 0.96
CA TYR A 74 -16.04 -0.25 0.30
C TYR A 74 -15.82 -1.67 0.82
N ASP A 75 -15.05 -1.85 1.91
CA ASP A 75 -14.65 -3.16 2.45
C ASP A 75 -13.92 -4.04 1.40
N GLU A 76 -13.19 -3.39 0.49
CA GLU A 76 -12.38 -4.04 -0.54
C GLU A 76 -10.89 -3.89 -0.26
N ARG A 77 -10.09 -4.81 -0.80
CA ARG A 77 -8.62 -4.72 -0.85
C ARG A 77 -8.19 -4.43 -2.28
N VAL A 78 -7.28 -3.47 -2.43
CA VAL A 78 -6.74 -3.08 -3.72
C VAL A 78 -5.22 -3.23 -3.76
N SER A 79 -4.69 -3.77 -4.85
CA SER A 79 -3.25 -3.90 -5.11
C SER A 79 -2.90 -3.20 -6.42
N LEU A 80 -1.81 -2.42 -6.42
CA LEU A 80 -1.31 -1.73 -7.61
C LEU A 80 0.02 -2.36 -8.06
N ASP A 81 0.01 -2.98 -9.23
CA ASP A 81 1.15 -3.60 -9.90
C ASP A 81 1.58 -2.75 -11.10
N VAL A 82 2.87 -2.41 -11.14
CA VAL A 82 3.45 -1.63 -12.25
C VAL A 82 4.29 -2.56 -13.12
N TYR A 83 4.00 -2.61 -14.41
CA TYR A 83 4.76 -3.45 -15.35
C TYR A 83 6.25 -3.09 -15.36
N GLY A 84 7.09 -4.11 -15.23
CA GLY A 84 8.55 -3.97 -15.17
C GLY A 84 9.11 -3.59 -13.80
N GLU A 85 8.31 -3.60 -12.72
CA GLU A 85 8.80 -3.49 -11.34
C GLU A 85 9.07 -4.87 -10.74
N SER A 86 10.35 -5.17 -10.50
CA SER A 86 10.77 -6.27 -9.63
C SER A 86 10.55 -5.84 -8.18
N ALA A 87 9.33 -6.03 -7.67
CA ALA A 87 8.91 -5.95 -6.27
C ALA A 87 9.81 -5.10 -5.36
N HIS A 88 9.59 -3.78 -5.31
CA HIS A 88 10.04 -3.02 -4.15
C HIS A 88 9.17 -3.41 -2.95
N LYS A 89 9.51 -4.55 -2.31
CA LYS A 89 8.97 -4.95 -1.00
C LYS A 89 9.54 -4.00 0.05
N SER A 90 8.98 -2.80 0.14
CA SER A 90 8.97 -2.13 1.43
C SER A 90 7.86 -2.77 2.24
N ARG A 91 8.25 -3.48 3.29
CA ARG A 91 7.39 -4.06 4.31
C ARG A 91 6.43 -2.96 4.80
N ASN A 92 5.16 -3.02 4.43
CA ASN A 92 4.11 -2.22 5.06
C ASN A 92 2.78 -2.98 4.98
N ASP A 93 2.55 -3.76 6.04
CA ASP A 93 1.28 -3.89 6.78
C ASP A 93 0.00 -4.27 6.03
N ASP A 94 -0.14 -5.56 5.68
CA ASP A 94 -1.47 -6.22 5.63
C ASP A 94 -1.67 -7.00 6.95
N GLU A 95 -1.68 -6.29 8.08
CA GLU A 95 -2.13 -6.85 9.36
C GLU A 95 -3.41 -6.14 9.81
N GLY A 96 -4.49 -6.46 9.10
CA GLY A 96 -5.84 -6.12 9.54
C GLY A 96 -6.28 -7.00 10.71
N GLY A 97 -6.45 -6.38 11.88
CA GLY A 97 -7.50 -6.70 12.86
C GLY A 97 -7.41 -7.99 13.68
N GLY A 98 -7.24 -7.86 15.00
CA GLY A 98 -7.85 -8.79 15.97
C GLY A 98 -6.97 -9.30 17.11
N SER A 99 -7.07 -8.65 18.27
CA SER A 99 -7.03 -9.28 19.60
C SER A 99 -5.77 -10.06 20.01
N ARG A 100 -4.76 -9.35 20.53
CA ARG A 100 -4.05 -9.78 21.75
C ARG A 100 -4.04 -8.69 22.79
N ARG A 101 -5.22 -8.51 23.40
CA ARG A 101 -5.27 -8.26 24.84
C ARG A 101 -4.52 -9.41 25.53
N ARG A 102 -3.44 -9.08 26.25
CA ARG A 102 -2.83 -9.72 27.45
C ARG A 102 -1.34 -9.37 27.42
N ARG A 103 -0.85 -8.41 28.21
CA ARG A 103 -0.76 -8.49 29.68
C ARG A 103 -0.71 -7.09 30.32
N PRO A 104 -1.25 -6.90 31.54
CA PRO A 104 -1.20 -5.64 32.27
C PRO A 104 0.23 -5.35 32.79
N PRO A 105 0.60 -4.09 33.07
CA PRO A 105 1.86 -3.79 33.77
C PRO A 105 1.67 -4.00 35.27
N ARG A 106 2.24 -5.07 35.83
CA ARG A 106 2.43 -5.27 37.29
C ARG A 106 3.63 -6.20 37.50
N ARG A 107 4.45 -6.14 38.55
CA ARG A 107 4.83 -5.22 39.62
C ARG A 107 5.85 -6.06 40.42
N GLY A 108 7.05 -5.57 40.72
CA GLY A 108 8.05 -6.29 41.54
C GLY A 108 9.47 -5.89 41.10
N GLY A 109 10.33 -5.25 41.88
CA GLY A 109 10.43 -5.29 43.33
C GLY A 109 11.46 -6.33 43.77
N ASP A 110 12.70 -6.27 43.25
CA ASP A 110 13.86 -6.94 43.85
C ASP A 110 15.14 -6.11 43.59
N ARG A 111 15.49 -5.28 44.58
CA ARG A 111 16.90 -5.16 45.02
C ARG A 111 17.30 -6.53 45.59
N PRO A 112 18.59 -6.94 45.74
CA PRO A 112 19.85 -6.37 45.24
C PRO A 112 20.76 -7.44 44.56
N ALA A 113 21.95 -7.05 44.08
CA ALA A 113 23.07 -7.98 43.92
C ALA A 113 24.22 -7.54 44.87
N PRO A 114 24.79 -8.43 45.70
CA PRO A 114 25.82 -8.04 46.66
C PRO A 114 27.22 -8.02 46.01
N PRO A 115 28.11 -7.06 46.35
CA PRO A 115 29.54 -7.25 46.13
C PRO A 115 30.14 -7.98 47.34
N ARG A 116 30.73 -9.17 47.11
CA ARG A 116 31.67 -9.76 48.07
C ARG A 116 33.09 -9.53 47.57
N LYS A 117 33.86 -8.79 48.38
CA LYS A 117 35.31 -8.64 48.24
C LYS A 117 36.03 -9.96 48.58
N LYS A 118 37.01 -10.34 47.76
CA LYS A 118 38.38 -10.63 48.17
C LYS A 118 39.29 -10.58 46.95
#